data_AF-A0AAN8XCK0-F1
#
_entry.id   AF-A0AAN8XCK0-F1
#
_cell.length_a   1.000
_cell.length_b   1.000
_cell.length_c   1.000
_cell.angle_alpha   90.00
_cell.angle_beta   90.00
_cell.angle_gamma   90.00
#
_symmetry.space_group_name_H-M   'P 1'
#
loop_
_entity.id
_entity.type
_entity.pdbx_description
1 polymer ?
#
loop_
_entity_poly.entity_id
_entity_poly.type
_entity_poly.pdbx_seq_one_letter_code
_entity_poly.pdbx_strand_id
1 'polypeptide(L)'
;MSRRQTTKEDVRAITALFNMGHTMKDISRETSFCLHSVQCLTKEYWDIGRRSLPVAKPKTGRTKIITQRIVNVVKRLVDTQPSITAKEVKEINSNILQNISLSTVQRCIHDDADATDFIL
;
A
#
# COMPACT_ATOMS: atom_id res chain seq x y z
N MET A 1 -8.18 9.22 -23.21
CA MET A 1 -8.31 10.32 -22.22
C MET A 1 -7.31 10.08 -21.10
N SER A 2 -6.30 10.94 -20.95
CA SER A 2 -5.33 10.84 -19.86
C SER A 2 -6.04 10.98 -18.51
N ARG A 3 -5.81 10.04 -17.58
CA ARG A 3 -6.20 10.21 -16.17
C ARG A 3 -5.33 11.32 -15.59
N ARG A 4 -5.86 12.55 -15.53
CA ARG A 4 -5.27 13.59 -14.69
C ARG A 4 -5.24 13.05 -13.26
N GLN A 5 -4.06 12.98 -12.67
CA GLN A 5 -3.93 12.58 -11.27
C GLN A 5 -4.54 13.69 -10.43
N THR A 6 -5.54 13.35 -9.62
CA THR A 6 -6.15 14.28 -8.68
C THR A 6 -5.12 14.62 -7.62
N THR A 7 -4.65 15.87 -7.60
CA THR A 7 -3.70 16.34 -6.58
C THR A 7 -4.42 16.67 -5.27
N LYS A 8 -3.69 16.81 -4.17
CA LYS A 8 -4.30 17.17 -2.87
C LYS A 8 -4.93 18.57 -2.93
N GLU A 9 -4.32 19.45 -3.69
CA GLU A 9 -4.73 20.82 -3.95
C GLU A 9 -6.08 20.84 -4.70
N ASP A 10 -6.22 20.00 -5.71
CA ASP A 10 -7.48 19.85 -6.46
C ASP A 10 -8.62 19.37 -5.54
N VAL A 11 -8.35 18.38 -4.68
CA VAL A 11 -9.35 17.88 -3.71
C VAL A 11 -9.75 18.98 -2.72
N ARG A 12 -8.80 19.80 -2.27
CA ARG A 12 -9.08 20.95 -1.40
C ARG A 12 -9.96 21.99 -2.07
N ALA A 13 -9.66 22.36 -3.31
CA ALA A 13 -10.45 23.32 -4.08
C ALA A 13 -11.89 22.84 -4.27
N ILE A 14 -12.08 21.58 -4.68
CA ILE A 14 -13.40 20.96 -4.86
C ILE A 14 -14.18 20.95 -3.53
N THR A 15 -13.53 20.56 -2.43
CA THR A 15 -14.16 20.48 -1.11
C THR A 15 -14.53 21.86 -0.57
N ALA A 16 -13.67 22.87 -0.79
CA ALA A 16 -13.95 24.26 -0.39
C ALA A 16 -15.17 24.82 -1.12
N LEU A 17 -15.24 24.67 -2.44
CA LEU A 17 -16.39 25.11 -3.24
C LEU A 17 -17.67 24.37 -2.85
N PHE A 18 -17.57 23.08 -2.53
CA PHE A 18 -18.71 22.31 -2.03
C PHE A 18 -19.20 22.81 -0.66
N ASN A 19 -18.29 23.12 0.27
CA ASN A 19 -18.65 23.69 1.58
C ASN A 19 -19.24 25.10 1.46
N MET A 20 -18.88 25.87 0.42
CA MET A 20 -19.48 27.17 0.09
C MET A 20 -20.88 27.05 -0.53
N GLY A 21 -21.38 25.84 -0.80
CA GLY A 21 -22.73 25.61 -1.32
C GLY A 21 -22.84 25.69 -2.85
N HIS A 22 -21.72 25.70 -3.59
CA HIS A 22 -21.76 25.66 -5.05
C HIS A 22 -22.35 24.34 -5.57
N THR A 23 -23.04 24.40 -6.71
CA THR A 23 -23.55 23.19 -7.35
C THR A 23 -22.41 22.38 -7.97
N MET A 24 -22.55 21.06 -8.03
CA MET A 24 -21.53 20.17 -8.60
C MET A 24 -21.18 20.51 -10.06
N LYS A 25 -22.14 21.10 -10.81
CA LYS A 25 -21.91 21.56 -12.19
C LYS A 25 -21.00 22.79 -12.21
N ASP A 26 -21.18 23.72 -11.29
CA ASP A 26 -20.34 24.92 -11.18
C ASP A 26 -18.93 24.54 -10.74
N ILE A 27 -18.81 23.63 -9.76
CA ILE A 27 -17.52 23.10 -9.29
C ILE A 27 -16.77 22.40 -10.44
N SER A 28 -17.47 21.63 -11.26
CA SER A 28 -16.89 20.95 -12.43
C SER A 28 -16.35 21.95 -13.45
N ARG A 29 -17.08 23.05 -13.70
CA ARG A 29 -16.63 24.14 -14.59
C ARG A 29 -15.41 24.88 -14.03
N GLU A 30 -15.45 25.23 -12.75
CA GLU A 30 -14.39 26.00 -12.07
C GLU A 30 -13.07 25.21 -11.95
N THR A 31 -13.16 23.93 -11.58
CA THR A 31 -11.98 23.10 -11.29
C THR A 31 -11.47 22.34 -12.53
N SER A 32 -12.18 22.44 -13.66
CA SER A 32 -11.92 21.66 -14.89
C SER A 32 -11.90 20.14 -14.67
N PHE A 33 -12.57 19.65 -13.62
CA PHE A 33 -12.80 18.22 -13.42
C PHE A 33 -14.13 17.80 -14.03
N CYS A 34 -14.23 16.56 -14.50
CA CYS A 34 -15.51 16.04 -14.97
C CYS A 34 -16.50 15.91 -13.80
N LEU A 35 -17.78 16.11 -14.10
CA LEU A 35 -18.85 16.09 -13.12
C LEU A 35 -18.87 14.78 -12.29
N HIS A 36 -18.59 13.65 -12.94
CA HIS A 36 -18.52 12.35 -12.28
C HIS A 36 -17.41 12.30 -11.21
N SER A 37 -16.22 12.84 -11.48
CA SER A 37 -15.14 12.91 -10.50
C SER A 37 -15.50 13.79 -9.30
N VAL A 38 -16.12 14.95 -9.56
CA VAL A 38 -16.60 15.85 -8.50
C VAL A 38 -17.64 15.14 -7.63
N GLN A 39 -18.58 14.42 -8.25
CA GLN A 39 -19.60 13.64 -7.53
C GLN A 39 -18.99 12.55 -6.66
N CYS A 40 -18.05 11.77 -7.19
CA CYS A 40 -17.36 10.73 -6.43
C CYS A 40 -16.61 11.31 -5.22
N LEU A 41 -15.83 12.39 -5.42
CA LEU A 41 -15.08 13.03 -4.34
C LEU A 41 -16.01 13.65 -3.28
N THR A 42 -17.10 14.28 -3.71
CA THR A 42 -18.08 14.86 -2.80
C THR A 42 -18.77 13.78 -1.97
N LYS A 43 -19.15 12.66 -2.60
CA LYS A 43 -19.74 11.52 -1.89
C LYS A 43 -18.77 10.94 -0.87
N GLU A 44 -17.52 10.70 -1.27
CA GLU A 44 -16.48 10.21 -0.37
C GLU A 44 -16.23 11.16 0.81
N TYR A 45 -16.23 12.48 0.57
CA TYR A 45 -16.12 13.48 1.64
C TYR A 45 -17.31 13.45 2.61
N TRP A 46 -18.52 13.20 2.13
CA TRP A 46 -19.70 12.98 2.97
C TRP A 46 -19.61 11.69 3.79
N ASP A 47 -19.19 10.59 3.17
CA ASP A 47 -19.07 9.27 3.81
C ASP A 47 -18.03 9.28 4.94
N ILE A 48 -16.95 10.05 4.80
CA ILE A 48 -15.91 10.22 5.84
C ILE A 48 -16.32 11.26 6.92
N GLY A 49 -17.50 11.87 6.79
CA GLY A 49 -18.06 12.78 7.80
C GLY A 49 -17.49 14.19 7.78
N ARG A 50 -17.05 14.69 6.62
CA ARG A 50 -16.55 16.07 6.40
C ARG A 50 -15.32 16.49 7.22
N ARG A 51 -14.68 15.56 7.94
CA ARG A 51 -13.52 15.85 8.80
C ARG A 51 -12.19 15.74 8.09
N SER A 52 -12.14 15.00 6.99
CA SER A 52 -10.89 14.80 6.23
C SER A 52 -11.13 14.83 4.74
N LEU A 53 -10.14 15.36 4.02
CA LEU A 53 -10.11 15.35 2.56
C LEU A 53 -10.11 13.89 2.05
N PRO A 54 -10.87 13.57 1.00
CA PRO A 54 -10.81 12.29 0.30
C PRO A 54 -9.49 12.21 -0.47
N VAL A 55 -8.39 12.01 0.25
CA VAL A 55 -7.09 11.68 -0.33
C VAL A 55 -7.06 10.17 -0.44
N ALA A 56 -6.93 9.68 -1.68
CA ALA A 56 -6.76 8.26 -1.94
C ALA A 56 -5.66 7.72 -1.04
N LYS A 57 -6.03 6.91 -0.04
CA LYS A 57 -5.06 6.23 0.79
C LYS A 57 -4.24 5.31 -0.12
N PRO A 58 -2.90 5.27 0.01
CA PRO A 58 -2.14 4.26 -0.69
C PRO A 58 -2.75 2.91 -0.33
N LYS A 59 -3.11 2.12 -1.35
CA LYS A 59 -3.66 0.79 -1.11
C LYS A 59 -2.63 0.03 -0.30
N THR A 60 -2.93 -0.22 0.97
CA THR A 60 -2.11 -1.09 1.80
C THR A 60 -2.05 -2.42 1.05
N GLY A 61 -0.85 -2.83 0.65
CA GLY A 61 -0.68 -4.05 -0.13
C GLY A 61 -1.28 -5.27 0.59
N ARG A 62 -1.45 -6.36 -0.16
CA ARG A 62 -1.95 -7.63 0.39
C ARG A 62 -1.19 -7.98 1.67
N THR A 63 -1.94 -8.24 2.75
CA THR A 63 -1.37 -8.68 4.04
C THR A 63 -0.44 -9.87 3.77
N LYS A 64 0.84 -9.71 4.13
CA LYS A 64 1.82 -10.79 3.96
C LYS A 64 1.42 -11.95 4.88
N ILE A 65 1.33 -13.16 4.31
CA ILE A 65 1.14 -14.41 5.06
C ILE A 65 2.31 -14.62 6.05
N ILE A 66 3.45 -14.00 5.75
CA ILE A 66 4.69 -14.07 6.51
C ILE A 66 4.66 -13.01 7.61
N THR A 67 4.71 -13.47 8.86
CA THR A 67 4.85 -12.58 10.01
C THR A 67 6.31 -12.12 10.16
N GLN A 68 6.52 -10.98 10.82
CA GLN A 68 7.86 -10.47 11.11
C GLN A 68 8.72 -11.49 11.88
N ARG A 69 8.09 -12.30 12.73
CA ARG A 69 8.76 -13.38 13.47
C ARG A 69 9.41 -14.39 12.53
N ILE A 70 8.70 -14.80 11.49
CA ILE A 70 9.21 -15.76 10.49
C ILE A 70 10.39 -15.14 9.74
N VAL A 71 10.26 -13.90 9.29
CA VAL A 71 11.34 -13.17 8.60
C VAL A 71 12.59 -13.13 9.47
N ASN A 72 12.46 -12.76 10.74
CA ASN A 72 13.61 -12.66 11.65
C ASN A 72 14.29 -14.02 11.90
N VAL A 73 13.54 -15.12 11.91
CA VAL A 73 14.11 -16.48 12.03
C VAL A 73 14.90 -16.85 10.78
N VAL A 74 14.33 -16.61 9.59
CA VAL A 74 15.02 -16.88 8.32
C VAL A 74 16.28 -16.03 8.19
N LYS A 75 16.21 -14.74 8.51
CA LYS A 75 17.38 -13.82 8.53
C LYS A 75 18.51 -14.36 9.38
N ARG A 76 18.25 -14.67 10.64
CA ARG A 76 19.27 -15.16 11.57
C ARG A 76 19.94 -16.44 11.07
N LEU A 77 19.20 -17.33 10.42
CA LEU A 77 19.76 -18.57 9.86
C LEU A 77 20.66 -18.28 8.67
N VAL A 78 20.23 -17.41 7.75
CA VAL A 78 21.04 -16.99 6.60
C VAL A 78 22.29 -16.23 7.05
N ASP A 79 22.18 -15.35 8.05
CA ASP A 79 23.31 -14.62 8.63
C ASP A 79 24.33 -15.55 9.30
N THR A 80 23.86 -16.61 9.96
CA THR A 80 24.73 -17.59 10.65
C THR A 80 25.33 -18.60 9.67
N GLN A 81 24.57 -18.96 8.61
CA GLN A 81 24.92 -19.98 7.63
C GLN A 81 24.49 -19.51 6.23
N PRO A 82 25.33 -18.73 5.52
CA PRO A 82 24.95 -18.12 4.24
C PRO A 82 24.75 -19.14 3.11
N SER A 83 25.27 -20.37 3.26
CA SER A 83 25.09 -21.46 2.31
C SER A 83 23.85 -22.32 2.59
N ILE A 84 22.99 -21.92 3.53
CA ILE A 84 21.80 -22.71 3.91
C ILE A 84 20.75 -22.69 2.81
N THR A 85 20.22 -23.84 2.47
CA THR A 85 19.14 -23.97 1.48
C THR A 85 17.77 -23.71 2.12
N ALA A 86 16.80 -23.26 1.32
CA ALA A 86 15.42 -23.06 1.80
C ALA A 86 14.81 -24.34 2.40
N LYS A 87 15.26 -25.52 1.94
CA LYS A 87 14.85 -26.81 2.48
C LYS A 87 15.38 -27.01 3.90
N GLU A 88 16.67 -26.78 4.11
CA GLU A 88 17.31 -26.88 5.43
C GLU A 88 16.73 -25.86 6.41
N VAL A 89 16.50 -24.61 5.97
CA VAL A 89 15.82 -23.59 6.79
C VAL A 89 14.47 -24.09 7.29
N LYS A 90 13.69 -24.73 6.40
CA LYS A 90 12.38 -25.29 6.73
C LYS A 90 12.47 -26.50 7.66
N GLU A 91 13.50 -27.33 7.53
CA GLU A 91 13.72 -28.49 8.40
C GLU A 91 14.14 -28.07 9.82
N ILE A 92 15.07 -27.12 9.95
CA ILE A 92 15.55 -26.63 11.26
C ILE A 92 14.43 -25.98 12.07
N ASN A 93 13.52 -25.25 11.41
CA ASN A 93 12.41 -24.53 12.05
C ASN A 93 11.04 -25.01 11.57
N SER A 94 10.89 -26.33 11.42
CA SER A 94 9.66 -26.96 10.92
C SER A 94 8.41 -26.55 11.69
N ASN A 95 8.49 -26.41 13.02
CA ASN A 95 7.37 -25.98 13.86
C ASN A 95 6.85 -24.57 13.52
N ILE A 96 7.75 -23.65 13.16
CA ILE A 96 7.40 -22.25 12.85
C ILE A 96 7.00 -22.11 11.38
N LEU A 97 7.62 -22.92 10.50
CA LEU A 97 7.47 -22.85 9.05
C LEU A 97 6.51 -23.89 8.47
N GLN A 98 5.78 -24.65 9.32
CA GLN A 98 4.90 -25.75 8.89
C GLN A 98 3.88 -25.32 7.83
N ASN A 99 3.31 -24.12 7.97
CA ASN A 99 2.27 -23.58 7.11
C ASN A 99 2.81 -22.74 5.94
N ILE A 100 4.13 -22.71 5.75
CA ILE A 100 4.79 -21.85 4.78
C ILE A 100 5.32 -22.73 3.65
N SER A 101 5.01 -22.35 2.41
CA SER A 101 5.54 -23.08 1.25
C SER A 101 7.06 -22.89 1.16
N LEU A 102 7.76 -23.90 0.62
CA LEU A 102 9.19 -23.79 0.38
C LEU A 102 9.54 -22.62 -0.55
N SER A 103 8.69 -22.35 -1.54
CA SER A 103 8.79 -21.18 -2.42
C SER A 103 8.71 -19.85 -1.67
N THR A 104 7.93 -19.76 -0.59
CA THR A 104 7.82 -18.56 0.23
C THR A 104 9.08 -18.35 1.07
N VAL A 105 9.63 -19.43 1.63
CA VAL A 105 10.92 -19.39 2.36
C VAL A 105 12.05 -18.96 1.42
N GLN A 106 12.13 -19.56 0.24
CA GLN A 106 13.11 -19.19 -0.78
C GLN A 106 12.99 -17.72 -1.18
N ARG A 107 11.76 -17.23 -1.39
CA ARG A 107 11.53 -15.82 -1.68
C ARG A 107 12.00 -14.90 -0.55
N CYS A 108 11.78 -15.25 0.72
CA CYS A 108 12.33 -14.47 1.84
C CYS A 108 13.86 -14.39 1.79
N ILE A 109 14.53 -15.50 1.51
CA ILE A 109 16.00 -15.53 1.43
C ILE A 109 16.50 -14.59 0.32
N HIS A 110 15.83 -14.58 -0.84
CA HIS A 110 16.19 -13.67 -1.94
C HIS A 110 15.82 -12.21 -1.67
N ASP A 111 14.59 -11.94 -1.20
CA ASP A 111 14.11 -10.58 -0.91
C ASP A 111 14.99 -9.89 0.15
N ASP A 112 15.61 -10.64 1.07
CA ASP A 112 16.54 -10.09 2.06
C ASP A 112 17.96 -9.87 1.51
N ALA A 113 18.40 -10.65 0.52
CA ALA A 113 19.66 -10.42 -0.19
C ALA A 113 19.59 -9.16 -1.08
N ASP A 114 18.42 -8.86 -1.65
CA ASP A 114 18.20 -7.65 -2.45
C ASP A 114 18.05 -6.38 -1.58
N ALA A 115 17.68 -6.55 -0.31
CA ALA A 115 17.50 -5.43 0.63
C ALA A 115 18.82 -4.85 1.16
N THR A 116 19.95 -5.55 1.00
CA THR A 116 21.27 -5.07 1.43
C THR A 116 21.97 -4.17 0.41
N ASP A 117 21.48 -4.04 -0.82
CA ASP A 117 22.11 -3.24 -1.89
C ASP A 117 21.70 -1.75 -1.91
N PHE A 118 20.95 -1.26 -0.92
CA PHE A 118 20.49 0.14 -0.86
C PHE A 118 21.13 1.01 0.24
N ILE A 119 22.27 0.60 0.79
CA ILE A 119 23.08 1.47 1.66
C ILE A 119 24.50 1.57 1.10
N LEU A 120 24.70 2.55 0.22
CA LEU A 120 25.97 3.24 -0.04
C LEU A 120 25.67 4.72 -0.30
#